data_AF-C1GTD4-F1
#
_entry.id   AF-C1GTD4-F1
#
_cell.length_a   1.000
_cell.length_b   1.000
_cell.length_c   1.000
_cell.angle_alpha   90.00
_cell.angle_beta   90.00
_cell.angle_gamma   90.00
#
_symmetry.space_group_name_H-M   'P 1'
#
loop_
_entity.id
_entity.type
_entity.pdbx_description
1 polymer ?
#
loop_
_entity_poly.entity_id
_entity_poly.type
_entity_poly.pdbx_seq_one_letter_code
_entity_poly.pdbx_strand_id
1 'polypeptide(L)'
;MSQLPPSPTSEPHSPGGQSRHATEPVPLDSEIRTTPIHHLLEDIRVPSEPLPPYRYHPITCTPLDAVEIHTQLQSLRKEYSTPVAAIKGQEELAKEVKRRMAEAQQKREDIQKLMKRKTEERGTERRVFEKIKKERESRTQ
;
A
#
# COMPACT_ATOMS: atom_id res chain seq x y z
N MET A 1 15.28 7.11 35.97
CA MET A 1 15.25 8.46 35.37
C MET A 1 14.65 8.35 33.99
N SER A 2 13.45 8.90 33.79
CA SER A 2 12.74 8.85 32.51
C SER A 2 13.45 9.75 31.50
N GLN A 3 14.25 9.17 30.61
CA GLN A 3 14.82 9.90 29.49
C GLN A 3 13.73 10.02 28.42
N LEU A 4 13.23 11.24 28.21
CA LEU A 4 12.36 11.55 27.08
C LEU A 4 13.15 11.32 25.77
N PRO A 5 12.48 10.80 24.72
CA PRO A 5 13.14 10.54 23.45
C PRO A 5 13.66 11.85 22.84
N PRO A 6 14.79 11.80 22.09
CA PRO A 6 15.34 12.98 21.44
C PRO A 6 14.31 13.55 20.45
N SER A 7 14.00 14.83 20.62
CA SER A 7 13.20 15.61 19.68
C SER A 7 13.80 15.52 18.27
N PRO A 8 12.98 15.48 17.21
CA PRO A 8 13.49 15.36 15.85
C PRO A 8 14.44 16.51 15.52
N THR A 9 15.56 16.17 14.87
CA THR A 9 16.51 17.10 14.27
C THR A 9 15.75 18.09 13.40
N SER A 10 15.93 19.40 13.62
CA SER A 10 15.39 20.43 12.74
C SER A 10 15.75 20.09 11.29
N GLU A 11 14.75 20.08 10.40
CA GLU A 11 14.95 19.81 8.99
C GLU A 11 16.08 20.69 8.43
N PRO A 12 16.92 20.14 7.53
CA PRO A 12 17.97 20.91 6.89
C PRO A 12 17.33 22.07 6.13
N HIS A 13 17.54 23.29 6.62
CA HIS A 13 17.31 24.49 5.84
C HIS A 13 18.17 24.39 4.58
N SER A 14 17.55 24.05 3.45
CA SER A 14 18.15 24.22 2.14
C SER A 14 18.72 25.64 2.06
N PRO A 15 19.98 25.83 1.63
CA PRO A 15 20.59 27.15 1.49
C PRO A 15 20.01 27.81 0.23
N GLY A 16 18.78 28.28 0.37
CA GLY A 16 17.98 29.02 -0.60
C GLY A 16 17.00 29.89 0.18
N GLY A 17 17.54 30.64 1.13
CA GLY A 17 16.78 31.51 2.03
C GLY A 17 16.13 32.65 1.27
N GLN A 18 14.86 32.48 0.90
CA GLN A 18 13.90 33.58 0.81
C GLN A 18 12.56 33.08 1.36
N SER A 19 12.41 33.22 2.68
CA SER A 19 11.10 33.40 3.31
C SER A 19 10.53 34.74 2.84
N ARG A 20 10.02 34.76 1.61
CA ARG A 20 9.17 35.81 1.08
C ARG A 20 7.95 35.08 0.52
N HIS A 21 6.76 35.56 0.86
CA HIS A 21 5.44 34.95 0.56
C HIS A 21 4.91 33.92 1.59
N ALA A 22 4.96 34.25 2.88
CA ALA A 22 4.14 33.58 3.90
C ALA A 22 2.67 34.06 3.94
N THR A 23 2.20 34.82 2.94
CA THR A 23 0.88 35.48 2.96
C THR A 23 0.02 35.22 1.73
N GLU A 24 0.50 34.49 0.73
CA GLU A 24 -0.26 34.23 -0.50
C GLU A 24 -0.49 32.72 -0.67
N PRO A 25 -1.73 32.28 -0.98
CA PRO A 25 -2.00 30.86 -1.19
C PRO A 25 -1.17 30.35 -2.36
N VAL A 26 -0.31 29.37 -2.08
CA VAL A 26 0.50 28.70 -3.10
C VAL A 26 -0.44 28.12 -4.18
N PRO A 27 -0.31 28.53 -5.46
CA PRO A 27 -1.15 28.03 -6.55
C PRO A 27 -1.06 26.50 -6.66
N LEU A 28 -2.18 25.84 -7.04
CA LEU A 28 -2.22 24.38 -7.14
C LEU A 28 -1.20 23.84 -8.13
N ASP A 29 -1.01 24.58 -9.21
CA ASP A 29 -0.13 24.38 -10.36
C ASP A 29 1.33 24.79 -10.11
N SER A 30 1.67 25.32 -8.93
CA SER A 30 3.05 25.64 -8.57
C SER A 30 3.93 24.39 -8.48
N GLU A 31 5.22 24.52 -8.85
CA GLU A 31 6.22 23.44 -8.78
C GLU A 31 6.33 22.83 -7.37
N ILE A 32 6.13 23.63 -6.32
CA ILE A 32 6.13 23.15 -4.93
C ILE A 32 5.03 22.11 -4.68
N ARG A 33 3.88 22.23 -5.36
CA ARG A 33 2.75 21.29 -5.24
C ARG A 33 2.76 20.19 -6.29
N THR A 34 3.35 20.44 -7.45
CA THR A 34 3.34 19.49 -8.57
C THR A 34 4.55 18.55 -8.60
N THR A 35 5.68 18.94 -7.99
CA THR A 35 6.90 18.13 -7.96
C THR A 35 6.72 16.93 -7.01
N PRO A 36 6.91 15.69 -7.49
CA PRO A 36 6.88 14.53 -6.61
C PRO A 36 8.03 14.54 -5.62
N ILE A 37 7.76 14.14 -4.37
CA ILE A 37 8.81 14.01 -3.33
C ILE A 37 9.85 12.92 -3.64
N HIS A 38 9.59 12.07 -4.63
CA HIS A 38 10.44 10.95 -4.98
C HIS A 38 10.34 10.63 -6.48
N HIS A 39 11.46 10.30 -7.12
CA HIS A 39 11.56 10.06 -8.57
C HIS A 39 10.74 8.87 -9.11
N LEU A 40 10.29 7.96 -8.22
CA LEU A 40 9.40 6.84 -8.59
C LEU A 40 7.91 7.18 -8.49
N LEU A 41 7.57 8.35 -7.95
CA LEU A 41 6.19 8.81 -7.88
C LEU A 41 5.83 9.54 -9.17
N GLU A 42 4.60 9.34 -9.63
CA GLU A 42 4.06 10.07 -10.77
C GLU A 42 3.91 11.56 -10.45
N ASP A 43 3.99 12.40 -11.49
CA ASP A 43 3.75 13.83 -11.38
C ASP A 43 2.39 14.10 -10.73
N ILE A 44 2.37 15.04 -9.77
CA ILE A 44 1.13 15.39 -9.07
C ILE A 44 0.26 16.16 -10.06
N ARG A 45 -0.82 15.50 -10.49
CA ARG A 45 -1.78 16.05 -11.45
C ARG A 45 -2.64 17.10 -10.75
N VAL A 46 -2.68 18.29 -11.36
CA VAL A 46 -3.59 19.38 -11.00
C VAL A 46 -4.64 19.48 -12.10
N PRO A 47 -5.91 19.80 -11.81
CA PRO A 47 -6.91 20.02 -12.85
C PRO A 47 -6.42 21.11 -13.81
N SER A 48 -6.08 20.72 -15.04
CA SER A 48 -5.72 21.65 -16.11
C SER A 48 -7.02 22.14 -16.76
N GLU A 49 -7.25 23.46 -16.72
CA GLU A 49 -8.45 24.17 -17.21
C GLU A 49 -9.70 24.00 -16.31
N PRO A 50 -10.66 24.98 -16.30
CA PRO A 50 -11.67 25.07 -15.25
C PRO A 50 -12.83 24.10 -15.50
N LEU A 51 -12.53 22.81 -15.62
CA LEU A 51 -13.55 21.79 -15.46
C LEU A 51 -14.08 21.90 -14.02
N PRO A 52 -15.40 22.04 -13.84
CA PRO A 52 -15.98 22.02 -12.51
C PRO A 52 -15.55 20.74 -11.75
N PRO A 53 -15.41 20.80 -10.42
CA PRO A 53 -14.94 19.67 -9.60
C PRO A 53 -15.67 18.33 -9.80
N TYR A 54 -16.91 18.36 -10.32
CA TYR A 54 -17.73 17.18 -10.59
C TYR A 54 -17.57 16.62 -12.02
N ARG A 55 -16.68 17.17 -12.85
CA ARG A 55 -16.45 16.74 -14.24
C ARG A 55 -15.11 16.07 -14.49
N TYR A 56 -14.27 15.93 -13.47
CA TYR A 56 -13.01 15.20 -13.57
C TYR A 56 -12.86 14.20 -12.42
N HIS A 57 -12.02 13.20 -12.62
CA HIS A 57 -11.70 12.22 -11.59
C HIS A 57 -10.76 12.86 -10.54
N PRO A 58 -11.09 12.83 -9.23
CA PRO A 58 -10.43 13.66 -8.22
C PRO A 58 -8.96 13.32 -7.96
N ILE A 59 -8.51 12.12 -8.34
CA ILE A 59 -7.12 11.67 -8.15
C ILE A 59 -6.29 11.86 -9.42
N THR A 60 -6.87 11.55 -10.59
CA THR A 60 -6.13 11.55 -11.87
C THR A 60 -6.29 12.85 -12.65
N CYS A 61 -7.23 13.71 -12.26
CA CYS A 61 -7.63 14.93 -12.96
C CYS A 61 -8.06 14.70 -14.43
N THR A 62 -8.42 13.47 -14.80
CA THR A 62 -8.92 13.16 -16.14
C THR A 62 -10.39 13.56 -16.27
N PRO A 63 -10.84 14.15 -17.40
CA PRO A 63 -12.25 14.41 -17.64
C PRO A 63 -13.09 13.13 -17.52
N LEU A 64 -14.27 13.25 -16.93
CA LEU A 64 -15.24 12.16 -16.83
C LEU A 64 -15.96 11.99 -18.18
N ASP A 65 -15.91 10.79 -18.75
CA ASP A 65 -16.69 10.45 -19.94
C ASP A 65 -18.16 10.20 -19.57
N ALA A 66 -19.02 11.17 -19.90
CA ALA A 66 -20.45 11.08 -19.63
C ALA A 66 -21.14 9.90 -20.35
N VAL A 67 -20.66 9.53 -21.55
CA VAL A 67 -21.24 8.43 -22.34
C VAL A 67 -20.88 7.09 -21.72
N GLU A 68 -19.62 6.93 -21.32
CA GLU A 68 -19.17 5.73 -20.62
C GLU A 68 -19.89 5.58 -19.27
N ILE A 69 -19.94 6.64 -18.45
CA ILE A 69 -20.63 6.63 -17.16
C ILE A 69 -22.10 6.27 -17.33
N HIS A 70 -22.78 6.84 -18.32
CA HIS A 70 -24.18 6.53 -18.59
C HIS A 70 -24.37 5.05 -18.94
N THR A 71 -23.46 4.48 -19.74
CA THR A 71 -23.47 3.07 -20.14
C THR A 71 -23.25 2.16 -18.94
N GLN A 72 -22.25 2.47 -18.09
CA GLN A 72 -21.97 1.75 -16.86
C GLN A 72 -23.16 1.79 -15.89
N LEU A 73 -23.76 2.96 -15.70
CA LEU A 73 -24.97 3.13 -14.88
C LEU A 73 -26.16 2.33 -15.41
N GLN A 74 -26.35 2.26 -16.73
CA GLN A 74 -27.41 1.45 -17.32
C GLN A 74 -27.17 -0.05 -17.08
N SER A 75 -25.93 -0.52 -17.17
CA SER A 75 -25.56 -1.90 -16.84
C SER A 75 -25.81 -2.22 -15.37
N LEU A 76 -25.39 -1.34 -14.46
CA LEU A 76 -25.64 -1.50 -13.02
C LEU A 76 -27.13 -1.53 -12.69
N ARG A 77 -27.96 -0.73 -13.36
CA ARG A 77 -29.42 -0.76 -13.19
C ARG A 77 -30.06 -2.06 -13.68
N LYS A 78 -29.47 -2.71 -14.70
CA LYS A 78 -29.92 -4.03 -15.17
C LYS A 78 -29.54 -5.13 -14.18
N GLU A 79 -28.34 -5.08 -13.62
CA GLU A 79 -27.84 -6.05 -12.64
C GLU A 79 -28.54 -5.89 -11.28
N TYR A 80 -28.68 -4.65 -10.81
CA TYR A 80 -29.28 -4.30 -9.53
C TYR A 80 -30.51 -3.40 -9.74
N SER A 81 -31.63 -4.03 -10.06
CA SER A 81 -32.90 -3.32 -10.36
C SER A 81 -33.44 -2.51 -9.17
N THR A 82 -33.10 -2.88 -7.93
CA THR A 82 -33.53 -2.18 -6.72
C THR A 82 -32.34 -1.79 -5.84
N PRO A 83 -32.43 -0.70 -5.06
CA PRO A 83 -31.38 -0.32 -4.10
C PRO A 83 -31.07 -1.44 -3.09
N VAL A 84 -32.09 -2.19 -2.65
CA VAL A 84 -31.91 -3.32 -1.72
C VAL A 84 -31.10 -4.44 -2.37
N ALA A 85 -31.34 -4.75 -3.64
CA ALA A 85 -30.53 -5.72 -4.37
C ALA A 85 -29.08 -5.27 -4.54
N ALA A 86 -28.84 -3.97 -4.79
CA ALA A 86 -27.50 -3.39 -4.88
C ALA A 86 -26.73 -3.53 -3.57
N ILE A 87 -27.36 -3.18 -2.44
CA ILE A 87 -26.74 -3.31 -1.10
C ILE A 87 -26.42 -4.78 -0.81
N LYS A 88 -27.36 -5.70 -1.06
CA LYS A 88 -27.13 -7.13 -0.85
C LYS A 88 -25.99 -7.66 -1.74
N GLY A 89 -25.92 -7.24 -3.00
CA GLY A 89 -24.82 -7.59 -3.90
C GLY A 89 -23.47 -7.13 -3.37
N GLN A 90 -23.40 -5.89 -2.89
CA GLN A 90 -22.20 -5.34 -2.26
C GLN A 90 -21.81 -6.12 -1.00
N GLU A 91 -22.77 -6.50 -0.15
CA GLU A 91 -22.51 -7.29 1.06
C GLU A 91 -21.96 -8.68 0.74
N GLU A 92 -22.55 -9.38 -0.23
CA GLU A 92 -22.07 -10.71 -0.65
C GLU A 92 -20.68 -10.62 -1.30
N LEU A 93 -20.43 -9.60 -2.13
CA LEU A 93 -19.11 -9.35 -2.69
C LEU A 93 -18.07 -9.07 -1.59
N ALA A 94 -18.41 -8.26 -0.59
CA ALA A 94 -17.54 -7.98 0.54
C ALA A 94 -17.23 -9.23 1.37
N LYS A 95 -18.21 -10.11 1.61
CA LYS A 95 -18.01 -11.40 2.28
C LYS A 95 -17.07 -12.29 1.48
N GLU A 96 -17.26 -12.39 0.17
CA GLU A 96 -16.42 -13.20 -0.71
C GLU A 96 -14.97 -12.69 -0.75
N VAL A 97 -14.76 -11.37 -0.85
CA VAL A 97 -13.42 -10.76 -0.78
C VAL A 97 -12.76 -11.07 0.56
N LYS A 98 -13.49 -10.90 1.67
CA LYS A 98 -12.97 -11.20 3.02
C LYS A 98 -12.59 -12.67 3.16
N ARG A 99 -13.40 -13.58 2.63
CA ARG A 99 -13.11 -15.03 2.61
C ARG A 99 -11.83 -15.31 1.83
N ARG A 100 -11.67 -14.75 0.63
CA ARG A 100 -10.44 -14.92 -0.17
C ARG A 100 -9.20 -14.37 0.52
N MET A 101 -9.31 -13.21 1.17
CA MET A 101 -8.21 -12.63 1.95
C MET A 101 -7.82 -13.55 3.13
N ALA A 102 -8.81 -14.09 3.85
CA ALA A 102 -8.56 -15.02 4.95
C ALA A 102 -7.89 -16.32 4.48
N GLU A 103 -8.33 -16.90 3.35
CA GLU A 103 -7.72 -18.09 2.77
C GLU A 103 -6.29 -17.84 2.29
N ALA A 104 -6.04 -16.69 1.66
CA ALA A 104 -4.70 -16.30 1.25
C ALA A 104 -3.77 -16.12 2.46
N GLN A 105 -4.27 -15.52 3.54
CA GLN A 105 -3.53 -15.34 4.79
C GLN A 105 -3.26 -16.68 5.47
N GLN A 106 -4.24 -17.58 5.57
CA GLN A 106 -4.04 -18.92 6.14
C GLN A 106 -2.98 -19.70 5.37
N LYS A 107 -3.01 -19.69 4.04
CA LYS A 107 -1.98 -20.33 3.21
C LYS A 107 -0.59 -19.77 3.49
N ARG A 108 -0.48 -18.44 3.64
CA ARG A 108 0.79 -17.78 3.98
C ARG A 108 1.31 -18.24 5.34
N GLU A 109 0.44 -18.31 6.35
CA GLU A 109 0.78 -18.77 7.69
C GLU A 109 1.20 -20.25 7.72
N ASP A 110 0.49 -21.12 6.99
CA ASP A 110 0.82 -22.54 6.89
C ASP A 110 2.18 -22.76 6.22
N ILE A 111 2.47 -22.02 5.14
CA ILE A 111 3.77 -22.04 4.47
C ILE A 111 4.87 -21.57 5.44
N GLN A 112 4.65 -20.44 6.13
CA GLN A 112 5.62 -19.94 7.11
C GLN A 112 5.88 -20.94 8.24
N LYS A 113 4.83 -21.57 8.76
CA LYS A 113 4.93 -22.60 9.80
C LYS A 113 5.69 -23.83 9.30
N LEU A 114 5.43 -24.27 8.07
CA LEU A 114 6.13 -25.38 7.43
C LEU A 114 7.61 -25.06 7.22
N MET A 115 7.92 -23.86 6.72
CA MET A 115 9.30 -23.39 6.53
C MET A 115 10.07 -23.31 7.86
N LYS A 116 9.42 -22.81 8.91
CA LYS A 116 10.00 -22.76 10.26
C LYS A 116 10.31 -24.17 10.76
N ARG A 117 9.34 -25.09 10.69
CA ARG A 117 9.53 -26.49 11.08
C ARG A 117 10.68 -27.15 10.30
N LYS A 118 10.73 -26.97 8.98
CA LYS A 118 11.82 -27.51 8.14
C LYS A 118 13.18 -26.90 8.43
N THR A 119 13.22 -25.66 8.91
CA THR A 119 14.47 -25.01 9.33
C THR A 119 14.93 -25.55 10.69
N GLU A 120 14.01 -25.77 11.62
CA GLU A 120 14.28 -26.39 12.92
C GLU A 120 14.77 -27.85 12.77
N GLU A 121 14.09 -28.65 11.95
CA GLU A 121 14.45 -30.05 11.63
C GLU A 121 15.89 -30.13 11.11
N ARG A 122 16.22 -29.39 10.04
CA ARG A 122 17.59 -29.30 9.50
C ARG A 122 18.61 -28.83 10.55
N GLY A 123 18.23 -27.87 11.39
CA GLY A 123 19.07 -27.35 12.46
C GLY A 123 19.39 -28.39 13.53
N THR A 124 18.45 -29.30 13.82
CA THR A 124 18.69 -30.42 14.74
C THR A 124 19.52 -31.53 14.10
N GLU A 125 19.22 -31.91 12.85
CA GLU A 125 20.00 -32.90 12.10
C GLU A 125 21.46 -32.49 11.96
N ARG A 126 21.71 -31.20 11.66
CA ARG A 126 23.06 -30.65 11.59
C ARG A 126 23.81 -30.78 12.91
N ARG A 127 23.16 -30.46 14.04
CA ARG A 127 23.75 -30.60 15.38
C ARG A 127 24.08 -32.06 15.71
N VAL A 128 23.20 -32.99 15.35
CA VAL A 128 23.45 -34.44 15.53
C VAL A 128 24.63 -34.89 14.67
N PHE A 129 24.68 -34.47 13.40
CA PHE A 129 25.77 -34.79 12.49
C PHE A 129 27.12 -34.25 12.98
N GLU A 130 27.17 -32.99 13.43
CA GLU A 130 28.38 -32.38 13.99
C GLU A 130 28.87 -33.12 15.24
N LYS A 131 27.95 -33.56 16.12
CA LYS A 131 28.30 -34.37 17.30
C LYS A 131 28.91 -35.71 16.91
N ILE A 132 28.31 -36.43 15.95
CA ILE A 132 28.81 -37.72 15.46
C ILE A 132 30.17 -37.54 14.76
N LYS A 133 30.32 -36.48 13.95
CA LYS A 133 31.58 -36.17 13.27
C LYS A 133 32.71 -35.93 14.28
N LYS A 134 32.47 -35.08 15.29
CA LYS A 134 33.44 -34.79 16.35
C LYS A 134 33.82 -36.05 17.13
N GLU A 135 32.85 -36.91 17.44
CA GLU A 135 33.09 -38.18 18.15
C GLU A 135 33.93 -39.16 17.31
N ARG A 136 33.71 -39.21 15.99
CA ARG A 136 34.53 -40.02 15.06
C ARG A 136 35.95 -39.48 14.95
N GLU A 137 36.11 -38.17 14.84
CA GLU A 137 37.43 -37.52 14.80
C GLU A 137 38.20 -37.74 16.10
N SER A 138 37.55 -37.66 17.26
CA SER A 138 38.18 -37.93 18.56
C SER A 138 38.53 -39.40 18.80
N ARG A 139 37.89 -40.35 18.09
CA ARG A 139 38.24 -41.79 18.17
C ARG A 139 39.37 -42.20 17.23
N THR A 140 39.70 -41.35 16.25
CA THR A 140 40.72 -41.64 15.23
C THR A 140 42.06 -40.98 15.57
N GLN A 141 42.10 -40.11 16.60
CA GLN A 141 43.32 -39.58 17.23
C GLN A 141 43.68 -40.43 18.45
#